data_AF-A0A3S0RM72-F1
#
_entry.id   AF-A0A3S0RM72-F1
#
_cell.length_a   1.000
_cell.length_b   1.000
_cell.length_c   1.000
_cell.angle_alpha   90.00
_cell.angle_beta   90.00
_cell.angle_gamma   90.00
#
_symmetry.space_group_name_H-M   'P 1'
#
loop_
_entity.id
_entity.type
_entity.pdbx_description
1 polymer ?
#
loop_
_entity_poly.entity_id
_entity_poly.type
_entity_poly.pdbx_seq_one_letter_code
_entity_poly.pdbx_strand_id
1 'polypeptide(L)'
;MEYTETAAFRTDSHAWILDDYSCEIRYLAHKDAGKNVLFFASVRFGWRLSSDLEAFHKGALNLVAGVIRMDKLPRAKLREIFDSALSGNIQIQESTFSLNEDLLECRRPFQPVDAVPERKVEFLQCKMVSTLGGSQVMESWHQIFTPALDAELGRHEPLFDGFDHLLHSLDLPDPRLRNVSPHVEVVVEPPANFDMERSGWDGDRLKIAILAHGATSWNAVTLMGRDGPKTMRGPLKPFGGIEWIASGEGKQSAWSCTSFPGARDVTAILKIGGLVASRQPFPHPTRASNARYVAIEKNDPELKKLQLLLLTPGQEARRFEQAVAALLFLRGFNPGLSMNTDSADIVMTTPGGRWMLVECSVTLDDARKKFSKLVRRRAKVFDALKDSSHSSEVVACLVCILPGNQVANPSDYLRKHEVQLWTKEDVEREWSLVRHPGYPDKQFLEIAKAVSDAASLNLPPSGGEDPFDISI
;
A
#
# COMPACT_ATOMS: atom_id res chain seq x y z
N MET A 1 -29.38 21.96 6.69
CA MET A 1 -28.88 20.72 6.06
C MET A 1 -27.52 20.33 6.64
N GLU A 2 -26.64 21.30 6.93
CA GLU A 2 -25.33 21.05 7.56
C GLU A 2 -25.40 20.40 8.95
N TYR A 3 -26.27 20.85 9.86
CA TYR A 3 -26.36 20.27 11.22
C TYR A 3 -26.74 18.78 11.24
N THR A 4 -27.55 18.32 10.29
CA THR A 4 -28.00 16.91 10.21
C THR A 4 -26.87 15.98 9.75
N GLU A 5 -25.95 16.47 8.92
CA GLU A 5 -24.84 15.66 8.38
C GLU A 5 -23.73 15.48 9.43
N THR A 6 -23.43 16.51 10.21
CA THR A 6 -22.46 16.42 11.32
C THR A 6 -22.94 15.47 12.42
N ALA A 7 -24.24 15.47 12.72
CA ALA A 7 -24.82 14.55 13.69
C ALA A 7 -24.72 13.09 13.23
N ALA A 8 -25.06 12.81 11.96
CA ALA A 8 -24.92 11.48 11.37
C ALA A 8 -23.47 10.99 11.39
N PHE A 9 -22.53 11.81 10.91
CA PHE A 9 -21.09 11.48 10.95
C PHE A 9 -20.60 11.17 12.36
N ARG A 10 -21.01 11.97 13.36
CA ARG A 10 -20.64 11.74 14.76
C ARG A 10 -21.17 10.40 15.25
N THR A 11 -22.45 10.11 15.02
CA THR A 11 -23.08 8.84 15.42
C THR A 11 -22.39 7.64 14.76
N ASP A 12 -22.16 7.72 13.46
CA ASP A 12 -21.51 6.69 12.65
C ASP A 12 -20.06 6.44 13.08
N SER A 13 -19.30 7.52 13.30
CA SER A 13 -17.93 7.47 13.82
C SER A 13 -17.85 6.89 15.22
N HIS A 14 -18.75 7.27 16.11
CA HIS A 14 -18.83 6.70 17.44
C HIS A 14 -19.14 5.21 17.42
N ALA A 15 -19.82 4.70 16.39
CA ALA A 15 -20.06 3.28 16.19
C ALA A 15 -18.81 2.52 15.73
N TRP A 16 -17.94 3.16 14.93
CA TRP A 16 -16.67 2.56 14.46
C TRP A 16 -15.52 2.70 15.45
N ILE A 17 -15.51 3.73 16.32
CA ILE A 17 -14.52 3.87 17.40
C ILE A 17 -14.82 2.83 18.47
N LEU A 18 -13.90 1.87 18.64
CA LEU A 18 -13.96 0.78 19.61
C LEU A 18 -12.92 0.98 20.72
N ASP A 19 -13.00 0.17 21.77
CA ASP A 19 -11.90 0.06 22.74
C ASP A 19 -10.62 -0.43 22.07
N ASP A 20 -9.47 -0.09 22.65
CA ASP A 20 -8.13 -0.44 22.18
C ASP A 20 -7.74 0.12 20.80
N TYR A 21 -8.52 1.05 20.25
CA TYR A 21 -8.11 1.86 19.12
C TYR A 21 -6.93 2.78 19.50
N SER A 22 -6.07 3.05 18.52
CA SER A 22 -5.06 4.09 18.61
C SER A 22 -5.58 5.41 18.04
N CYS A 23 -5.00 6.50 18.51
CA CYS A 23 -5.20 7.85 18.01
C CYS A 23 -3.85 8.47 17.65
N GLU A 24 -3.74 9.00 16.43
CA GLU A 24 -2.60 9.80 15.98
C GLU A 24 -3.07 11.23 15.68
N ILE A 25 -2.38 12.22 16.25
CA ILE A 25 -2.65 13.64 16.01
C ILE A 25 -1.40 14.23 15.37
N ARG A 26 -1.49 14.62 14.10
CA ARG A 26 -0.48 15.42 13.42
C ARG A 26 -0.97 16.85 13.39
N TYR A 27 -0.15 17.81 13.80
CA TYR A 27 -0.63 19.18 13.91
C TYR A 27 0.45 20.23 13.64
N LEU A 28 -0.05 21.40 13.25
CA LEU A 28 0.68 22.63 13.15
C LEU A 28 -0.12 23.73 13.87
N ALA A 29 0.52 24.42 14.79
CA ALA A 29 -0.10 25.41 15.65
C ALA A 29 0.85 26.57 15.93
N HIS A 30 0.32 27.62 16.55
CA HIS A 30 1.05 28.81 16.92
C HIS A 30 0.63 29.32 18.29
N LYS A 31 1.61 29.81 19.05
CA LYS A 31 1.42 30.44 20.34
C LYS A 31 1.58 31.95 20.18
N ASP A 32 0.49 32.70 20.24
CA ASP A 32 0.51 34.16 20.15
C ASP A 32 -0.18 34.79 21.36
N ALA A 33 0.52 35.68 22.07
CA ALA A 33 0.00 36.43 23.21
C ALA A 33 -0.77 35.58 24.25
N GLY A 34 -0.29 34.35 24.51
CA GLY A 34 -0.92 33.40 25.44
C GLY A 34 -2.11 32.61 24.86
N LYS A 35 -2.46 32.83 23.59
CA LYS A 35 -3.43 32.01 22.84
C LYS A 35 -2.72 30.88 22.10
N ASN A 36 -3.31 29.70 22.15
CA ASN A 36 -2.87 28.51 21.44
C ASN A 36 -3.74 28.33 20.19
N VAL A 37 -3.29 28.85 19.06
CA VAL A 37 -4.04 28.85 17.80
C VAL A 37 -3.64 27.64 16.97
N LEU A 38 -4.63 26.86 16.56
CA LEU A 38 -4.43 25.73 15.67
C LEU A 38 -4.51 26.18 14.20
N PHE A 39 -3.53 25.77 13.40
CA PHE A 39 -3.56 25.96 11.95
C PHE A 39 -4.10 24.74 11.25
N PHE A 40 -3.44 23.61 11.43
CA PHE A 40 -3.87 22.35 10.83
C PHE A 40 -3.77 21.24 11.86
N ALA A 41 -4.72 20.31 11.80
CA ALA A 41 -4.56 19.01 12.43
C ALA A 41 -5.17 17.91 11.58
N SER A 42 -4.52 16.75 11.55
CA SER A 42 -5.12 15.48 11.12
C SER A 42 -5.18 14.57 12.34
N VAL A 43 -6.39 14.26 12.79
CA VAL A 43 -6.70 13.39 13.93
C VAL A 43 -7.22 12.07 13.39
N ARG A 44 -6.37 11.04 13.44
CA ARG A 44 -6.64 9.73 12.85
C ARG A 44 -6.91 8.70 13.95
N PHE A 45 -8.02 7.99 13.82
CA PHE A 45 -8.44 6.91 14.71
C PHE A 45 -8.39 5.58 13.96
N GLY A 46 -7.69 4.59 14.51
CA GLY A 46 -7.61 3.28 13.90
C GLY A 46 -6.94 2.28 14.80
N TRP A 47 -7.22 1.00 14.59
CA TRP A 47 -6.60 -0.10 15.33
C TRP A 47 -5.29 -0.58 14.69
N ARG A 48 -4.91 -0.03 13.54
CA ARG A 48 -3.66 -0.28 12.80
C ARG A 48 -3.09 1.01 12.23
N LEU A 49 -2.77 1.96 13.09
CA LEU A 49 -2.05 3.15 12.65
C LEU A 49 -0.58 2.76 12.41
N SER A 50 -0.24 2.47 11.16
CA SER A 50 1.15 2.35 10.71
C SER A 50 1.65 3.74 10.34
N SER A 51 2.56 4.29 11.14
CA SER A 51 3.25 5.52 10.80
C SER A 51 4.68 5.38 11.26
N ASP A 52 5.59 5.54 10.30
CA ASP A 52 7.03 5.42 10.50
C ASP A 52 7.60 6.62 11.27
N LEU A 53 6.79 7.67 11.46
CA LEU A 53 7.16 8.82 12.26
C LEU A 53 7.01 8.52 13.74
N GLU A 54 8.09 8.70 14.47
CA GLU A 54 8.08 8.71 15.92
C GLU A 54 7.29 9.91 16.45
N ALA A 55 6.69 9.76 17.63
CA ALA A 55 5.97 10.85 18.26
C ALA A 55 6.94 11.97 18.65
N PHE A 56 6.63 13.21 18.27
CA PHE A 56 7.40 14.38 18.66
C PHE A 56 6.49 15.59 18.90
N HIS A 57 6.94 16.49 19.77
CA HIS A 57 6.31 17.78 20.03
C HIS A 57 7.43 18.81 20.10
N LYS A 58 7.46 19.77 19.17
CA LYS A 58 8.51 20.79 19.11
C LYS A 58 7.93 22.17 18.97
N GLY A 59 8.53 23.10 19.70
CA GLY A 59 8.31 24.53 19.55
C GLY A 59 9.55 25.18 18.94
N ALA A 60 9.37 25.91 17.84
CA ALA A 60 10.40 26.75 17.23
C ALA A 60 9.84 28.17 17.16
N LEU A 61 10.45 29.09 17.92
CA LEU A 61 9.88 30.42 18.18
C LEU A 61 8.45 30.27 18.76
N ASN A 62 7.45 30.81 18.07
CA ASN A 62 6.04 30.71 18.44
C ASN A 62 5.32 29.56 17.70
N LEU A 63 5.97 28.89 16.75
CA LEU A 63 5.38 27.76 16.03
C LEU A 63 5.48 26.51 16.88
N VAL A 64 4.41 25.72 16.94
CA VAL A 64 4.39 24.41 17.59
C VAL A 64 3.89 23.38 16.60
N ALA A 65 4.66 22.31 16.41
CA ALA A 65 4.31 21.24 15.49
C ALA A 65 4.63 19.88 16.12
N GLY A 66 3.95 18.84 15.66
CA GLY A 66 4.20 17.52 16.21
C GLY A 66 3.31 16.40 15.72
N VAL A 67 3.70 15.21 16.13
CA VAL A 67 2.95 13.97 16.04
C VAL A 67 2.76 13.45 17.46
N ILE A 68 1.51 13.32 17.91
CA ILE A 68 1.17 12.61 19.15
C ILE A 68 0.57 11.27 18.78
N ARG A 69 1.08 10.20 19.39
CA ARG A 69 0.49 8.85 19.28
C ARG A 69 0.02 8.39 20.64
N MET A 70 -1.19 7.87 20.68
CA MET A 70 -1.78 7.26 21.86
C MET A 70 -2.34 5.91 21.45
N ASP A 71 -1.77 4.84 21.99
CA ASP A 71 -2.13 3.48 21.62
C ASP A 71 -3.07 2.83 22.63
N LYS A 72 -3.98 2.00 22.12
CA LYS A 72 -4.90 1.17 22.92
C LYS A 72 -5.67 1.98 23.97
N LEU A 73 -6.30 3.06 23.52
CA LEU A 73 -7.08 3.92 24.41
C LEU A 73 -8.46 3.33 24.71
N PRO A 74 -9.02 3.57 25.92
CA PRO A 74 -10.42 3.29 26.18
C PRO A 74 -11.34 4.09 25.27
N ARG A 75 -12.45 3.49 24.83
CA ARG A 75 -13.42 4.10 23.91
C ARG A 75 -13.95 5.44 24.40
N ALA A 76 -14.14 5.61 25.70
CA ALA A 76 -14.60 6.87 26.29
C ALA A 76 -13.61 8.02 26.02
N LYS A 77 -12.30 7.77 26.20
CA LYS A 77 -11.27 8.77 25.93
C LYS A 77 -11.12 9.06 24.43
N LEU A 78 -11.24 8.04 23.59
CA LEU A 78 -11.22 8.22 22.13
C LEU A 78 -12.39 9.09 21.65
N ARG A 79 -13.59 8.87 22.20
CA ARG A 79 -14.77 9.71 21.91
C ARG A 79 -14.59 11.15 22.38
N GLU A 80 -14.00 11.36 23.55
CA GLU A 80 -13.67 12.69 24.05
C GLU A 80 -12.71 13.43 23.11
N ILE A 81 -11.63 12.75 22.67
CA ILE A 81 -10.67 13.32 21.70
C ILE A 81 -11.37 13.63 20.36
N PHE A 82 -12.19 12.70 19.88
CA PHE A 82 -12.94 12.84 18.63
C PHE A 82 -13.91 14.02 18.68
N ASP A 83 -14.71 14.13 19.74
CA ASP A 83 -15.69 15.21 19.90
C ASP A 83 -15.01 16.58 20.10
N SER A 84 -13.85 16.61 20.79
CA SER A 84 -13.01 17.80 20.91
C SER A 84 -12.47 18.25 19.55
N ALA A 85 -11.92 17.32 18.75
CA ALA A 85 -11.41 17.57 17.41
C ALA A 85 -12.51 18.07 16.46
N LEU A 86 -13.71 17.47 16.53
CA LEU A 86 -14.89 17.94 15.80
C LEU A 86 -15.40 19.31 16.24
N SER A 87 -14.98 19.80 17.40
CA SER A 87 -15.26 21.15 17.88
C SER A 87 -14.12 22.13 17.57
N GLY A 88 -13.13 21.71 16.77
CA GLY A 88 -11.98 22.52 16.38
C GLY A 88 -10.87 22.57 17.43
N ASN A 89 -10.92 21.70 18.44
CA ASN A 89 -9.98 21.70 19.55
C ASN A 89 -9.14 20.41 19.56
N ILE A 90 -7.85 20.54 19.86
CA ILE A 90 -7.00 19.39 20.16
C ILE A 90 -6.25 19.64 21.46
N GLN A 91 -6.12 18.60 22.28
CA GLN A 91 -5.35 18.66 23.52
C GLN A 91 -3.94 18.10 23.26
N ILE A 92 -2.93 18.90 23.58
CA ILE A 92 -1.52 18.60 23.39
C ILE A 92 -0.84 18.85 24.74
N GLN A 93 -0.46 17.77 25.42
CA GLN A 93 0.00 17.83 26.81
C GLN A 93 -1.05 18.52 27.70
N GLU A 94 -0.67 19.58 28.42
CA GLU A 94 -1.55 20.36 29.30
C GLU A 94 -2.22 21.54 28.58
N SER A 95 -1.93 21.74 27.29
CA SER A 95 -2.45 22.86 26.51
C SER A 95 -3.55 22.42 25.56
N THR A 96 -4.61 23.23 25.46
CA THR A 96 -5.62 23.10 24.39
C THR A 96 -5.25 24.06 23.28
N PHE A 97 -5.24 23.56 22.04
CA PHE A 97 -5.09 24.35 20.82
C PHE A 97 -6.41 24.34 20.07
N SER A 98 -6.84 25.52 19.64
CA SER A 98 -8.17 25.72 19.07
C SER A 98 -8.05 26.39 17.70
N LEU A 99 -8.88 25.94 16.75
CA LEU A 99 -9.15 26.74 15.56
C LEU A 99 -9.70 28.10 16.00
N ASN A 100 -9.34 29.16 15.28
CA ASN A 100 -9.89 30.48 15.57
C ASN A 100 -11.42 30.46 15.41
N GLU A 101 -12.15 30.83 16.47
CA GLU A 101 -13.62 30.76 16.54
C GLU A 101 -14.27 31.58 15.42
N ASP A 102 -13.69 32.72 15.07
CA ASP A 102 -14.16 33.61 14.01
C ASP A 102 -14.11 32.97 12.61
N LEU A 103 -13.42 31.83 12.49
CA LEU A 103 -13.20 31.14 11.23
C LEU A 103 -14.08 29.88 11.10
N LEU A 104 -14.79 29.44 12.14
CA LEU A 104 -15.49 28.17 12.13
C LEU A 104 -16.68 28.15 11.15
N GLU A 105 -16.44 27.66 9.94
CA GLU A 105 -17.47 27.24 8.99
C GLU A 105 -17.27 25.75 8.68
N CYS A 106 -18.34 24.95 8.72
CA CYS A 106 -18.23 23.55 8.35
C CYS A 106 -18.13 23.45 6.82
N ARG A 107 -16.90 23.44 6.29
CA ARG A 107 -16.65 23.62 4.85
C ARG A 107 -16.89 22.38 3.99
N ARG A 108 -16.93 21.18 4.58
CA ARG A 108 -17.24 19.95 3.83
C ARG A 108 -18.23 19.09 4.58
N PRO A 109 -19.46 18.94 4.08
CA PRO A 109 -20.37 17.94 4.61
C PRO A 109 -19.74 16.56 4.43
N PHE A 110 -20.11 15.65 5.32
CA PHE A 110 -19.80 14.23 5.28
C PHE A 110 -19.72 13.72 3.84
N GLN A 111 -18.51 13.43 3.37
CA GLN A 111 -18.33 12.62 2.19
C GLN A 111 -17.99 11.23 2.67
N PRO A 112 -18.96 10.30 2.75
CA PRO A 112 -18.55 8.91 2.68
C PRO A 112 -17.75 8.84 1.37
N VAL A 113 -16.57 8.26 1.37
CA VAL A 113 -15.71 8.21 0.17
C VAL A 113 -16.45 7.57 -1.03
N ASP A 114 -17.61 6.94 -0.78
CA ASP A 114 -18.64 6.55 -1.73
C ASP A 114 -19.28 7.67 -2.59
N ALA A 115 -19.20 8.95 -2.19
CA ALA A 115 -19.78 10.08 -2.91
C ALA A 115 -18.89 10.58 -4.07
N VAL A 116 -17.67 10.05 -4.20
CA VAL A 116 -16.91 10.18 -5.44
C VAL A 116 -17.73 9.48 -6.53
N PRO A 117 -18.14 10.18 -7.62
CA PRO A 117 -19.01 9.61 -8.62
C PRO A 117 -18.49 8.24 -9.04
N GLU A 118 -19.38 7.24 -9.06
CA GLU A 118 -19.17 5.78 -9.18
C GLU A 118 -18.12 5.29 -10.20
N ARG A 119 -17.52 6.16 -11.01
CA ARG A 119 -16.78 5.83 -12.21
C ARG A 119 -15.27 5.69 -12.08
N LYS A 120 -14.61 5.96 -10.94
CA LYS A 120 -13.14 6.10 -10.97
C LYS A 120 -12.29 5.45 -9.88
N VAL A 121 -12.85 4.89 -8.81
CA VAL A 121 -11.98 4.29 -7.78
C VAL A 121 -12.49 2.90 -7.44
N GLU A 122 -11.89 1.91 -8.09
CA GLU A 122 -12.18 0.49 -7.89
C GLU A 122 -11.61 -0.02 -6.56
N PHE A 123 -10.65 0.70 -5.96
CA PHE A 123 -9.99 0.32 -4.71
C PHE A 123 -10.23 1.38 -3.65
N LEU A 124 -11.14 1.13 -2.71
CA LEU A 124 -11.44 2.08 -1.65
C LEU A 124 -11.57 1.34 -0.32
N GLN A 125 -10.57 1.54 0.55
CA GLN A 125 -10.86 1.53 1.98
C GLN A 125 -11.60 2.82 2.29
N CYS A 126 -12.86 2.70 2.68
CA CYS A 126 -13.68 3.84 3.04
C CYS A 126 -13.27 4.27 4.45
N LYS A 127 -12.71 5.47 4.57
CA LYS A 127 -12.52 6.15 5.84
C LYS A 127 -13.64 7.16 6.01
N MET A 128 -14.07 7.38 7.24
CA MET A 128 -14.97 8.49 7.53
C MET A 128 -14.12 9.72 7.79
N VAL A 129 -14.29 10.75 6.97
CA VAL A 129 -13.52 11.99 7.03
C VAL A 129 -14.46 13.17 7.24
N SER A 130 -14.14 14.02 8.22
CA SER A 130 -14.78 15.31 8.43
C SER A 130 -13.73 16.39 8.49
N THR A 131 -14.00 17.55 7.87
CA THR A 131 -13.10 18.70 7.89
C THR A 131 -13.83 19.91 8.44
N LEU A 132 -13.39 20.41 9.59
CA LEU A 132 -13.87 21.67 10.17
C LEU A 132 -12.82 22.74 9.89
N GLY A 133 -13.16 23.85 9.26
CA GLY A 133 -12.14 24.82 8.87
C GLY A 133 -12.60 26.24 8.61
N GLY A 134 -11.59 27.10 8.46
CA GLY A 134 -11.71 28.52 8.26
C GLY A 134 -12.37 28.94 6.97
N SER A 135 -13.17 30.02 6.96
CA SER A 135 -13.56 30.66 5.70
C SER A 135 -12.49 31.61 5.15
N GLN A 136 -11.71 32.24 6.05
CA GLN A 136 -10.67 33.18 5.68
C GLN A 136 -9.30 32.49 5.55
N VAL A 137 -8.51 32.99 4.61
CA VAL A 137 -7.07 32.70 4.53
C VAL A 137 -6.38 33.67 5.47
N MET A 138 -5.51 33.19 6.36
CA MET A 138 -4.72 34.09 7.19
C MET A 138 -3.77 34.91 6.31
N GLU A 139 -3.91 36.24 6.33
CA GLU A 139 -3.06 37.14 5.53
C GLU A 139 -1.61 37.24 6.07
N SER A 140 -1.39 36.82 7.32
CA SER A 140 -0.13 37.03 8.05
C SER A 140 0.86 35.86 8.01
N TRP A 141 0.66 34.84 7.17
CA TRP A 141 1.58 33.69 7.08
C TRP A 141 3.05 34.09 6.88
N HIS A 142 3.29 35.10 6.07
CA HIS A 142 4.64 35.61 5.78
C HIS A 142 5.39 36.14 7.01
N GLN A 143 4.67 36.50 8.09
CA GLN A 143 5.29 36.98 9.33
C GLN A 143 5.75 35.81 10.22
N ILE A 144 5.12 34.64 10.08
CA ILE A 144 5.44 33.43 10.85
C ILE A 144 6.61 32.69 10.18
N PHE A 145 6.61 32.62 8.85
CA PHE A 145 7.59 31.85 8.08
C PHE A 145 8.79 32.72 7.69
N THR A 146 9.81 32.67 8.53
CA THR A 146 11.06 33.43 8.36
C THR A 146 12.25 32.49 8.21
N PRO A 147 13.37 32.92 7.59
CA PRO A 147 14.60 32.12 7.57
C PRO A 147 15.11 31.72 8.97
N ALA A 148 14.76 32.50 9.99
CA ALA A 148 15.08 32.17 11.38
C ALA A 148 14.32 30.93 11.88
N LEU A 149 13.08 30.73 11.41
CA LEU A 149 12.32 29.52 11.71
C LEU A 149 12.99 28.28 11.11
N ASP A 150 13.42 28.34 9.84
CA ASP A 150 14.10 27.21 9.19
C ASP A 150 15.42 26.86 9.91
N ALA A 151 16.20 27.87 10.29
CA ALA A 151 17.43 27.68 11.04
C ALA A 151 17.19 27.06 12.43
N GLU A 152 16.07 27.38 13.08
CA GLU A 152 15.70 26.80 14.37
C GLU A 152 15.18 25.35 14.22
N LEU A 153 14.37 25.07 13.19
CA LEU A 153 13.92 23.73 12.85
C LEU A 153 15.08 22.75 12.60
N GLY A 154 16.16 23.24 11.97
CA GLY A 154 17.39 22.47 11.75
C GLY A 154 18.20 22.13 13.01
N ARG A 155 17.80 22.63 14.19
CA ARG A 155 18.46 22.36 15.48
C ARG A 155 17.67 21.42 16.40
N HIS A 156 16.46 21.02 16.01
CA HIS A 156 15.62 20.12 16.80
C HIS A 156 15.84 18.65 16.41
N GLU A 157 15.47 17.73 17.30
CA GLU A 157 15.42 16.28 17.01
C GLU A 157 13.97 15.77 17.02
N PRO A 158 13.43 15.22 15.92
CA PRO A 158 14.12 14.94 14.65
C PRO A 158 14.50 16.23 13.90
N LEU A 159 15.60 16.15 13.12
CA LEU A 159 16.13 17.26 12.34
C LEU A 159 15.23 17.54 11.13
N PHE A 160 14.87 18.80 10.93
CA PHE A 160 14.13 19.22 9.75
C PHE A 160 14.96 20.16 8.87
N ASP A 161 15.04 19.87 7.56
CA ASP A 161 15.60 20.77 6.55
C ASP A 161 14.58 21.88 6.20
N GLY A 162 14.24 22.68 7.21
CA GLY A 162 13.28 23.77 7.11
C GLY A 162 11.81 23.35 7.19
N PHE A 163 10.95 24.36 7.01
CA PHE A 163 9.50 24.24 7.19
C PHE A 163 8.82 23.31 6.19
N ASP A 164 9.30 23.26 4.95
CA ASP A 164 8.73 22.39 3.89
C ASP A 164 8.92 20.92 4.24
N HIS A 165 10.11 20.55 4.73
CA HIS A 165 10.39 19.21 5.21
C HIS A 165 9.51 18.84 6.41
N LEU A 166 9.32 19.77 7.35
CA LEU A 166 8.40 19.58 8.47
C LEU A 166 6.97 19.29 7.99
N LEU A 167 6.41 20.12 7.10
CA LEU A 167 5.06 19.92 6.57
C LEU A 167 4.90 18.60 5.83
N HIS A 168 5.87 18.26 4.98
CA HIS A 168 5.88 17.00 4.25
C HIS A 168 5.92 15.81 5.21
N SER A 169 6.77 15.86 6.24
CA SER A 169 6.82 14.82 7.27
C SER A 169 5.50 14.68 8.01
N LEU A 170 4.79 15.78 8.27
CA LEU A 170 3.50 15.75 8.95
C LEU A 170 2.33 15.34 8.04
N ASP A 171 2.51 15.22 6.72
CA ASP A 171 1.43 15.03 5.74
C ASP A 171 0.34 16.13 5.90
N LEU A 172 0.78 17.37 6.17
CA LEU A 172 -0.10 18.53 6.35
C LEU A 172 -0.01 19.47 5.15
N PRO A 173 -1.09 20.18 4.81
CA PRO A 173 -1.09 21.11 3.69
C PRO A 173 -0.18 22.31 3.99
N ASP A 174 0.39 22.88 2.94
CA ASP A 174 1.22 24.08 3.06
C ASP A 174 0.34 25.34 3.21
N PRO A 175 0.36 26.03 4.36
CA PRO A 175 -0.41 27.26 4.58
C PRO A 175 -0.05 28.40 3.63
N ARG A 176 1.16 28.38 3.05
CA ARG A 176 1.66 29.44 2.15
C ARG A 176 1.01 29.36 0.77
N LEU A 177 0.45 28.21 0.41
CA LEU A 177 -0.27 28.05 -0.85
C LEU A 177 -1.63 28.77 -0.76
N ARG A 178 -1.97 29.50 -1.81
CA ARG A 178 -3.25 30.24 -1.88
C ARG A 178 -4.42 29.27 -1.70
N ASN A 179 -5.43 29.71 -0.95
CA ASN A 179 -6.71 29.01 -0.70
C ASN A 179 -6.66 27.81 0.25
N VAL A 180 -5.60 27.65 1.04
CA VAL A 180 -5.60 26.68 2.15
C VAL A 180 -6.04 27.40 3.43
N SER A 181 -7.25 27.11 3.89
CA SER A 181 -7.75 27.63 5.17
C SER A 181 -7.41 26.68 6.32
N PRO A 182 -7.11 27.21 7.52
CA PRO A 182 -6.90 26.41 8.73
C PRO A 182 -8.02 25.40 8.94
N HIS A 183 -7.70 24.15 9.32
CA HIS A 183 -8.73 23.14 9.55
C HIS A 183 -8.26 21.98 10.44
N VAL A 184 -9.24 21.29 11.03
CA VAL A 184 -9.07 19.98 11.65
C VAL A 184 -9.72 18.94 10.74
N GLU A 185 -8.91 18.02 10.23
CA GLU A 185 -9.33 16.80 9.58
C GLU A 185 -9.46 15.69 10.64
N VAL A 186 -10.63 15.08 10.73
CA VAL A 186 -10.87 13.92 11.59
C VAL A 186 -11.12 12.70 10.72
N VAL A 187 -10.29 11.67 10.87
CA VAL A 187 -10.34 10.44 10.08
C VAL A 187 -10.57 9.25 10.99
N VAL A 188 -11.64 8.48 10.74
CA VAL A 188 -11.91 7.22 11.45
C VAL A 188 -11.79 6.04 10.48
N GLU A 189 -10.87 5.13 10.79
CA GLU A 189 -10.67 3.90 10.03
C GLU A 189 -11.70 2.82 10.42
N PRO A 190 -12.15 2.01 9.45
CA PRO A 190 -13.12 0.97 9.71
C PRO A 190 -12.55 -0.12 10.64
N PRO A 191 -13.38 -0.67 11.55
CA PRO A 191 -12.95 -1.73 12.48
C PRO A 191 -12.73 -3.08 11.81
N ALA A 192 -13.07 -3.24 10.54
CA ALA A 192 -12.77 -4.43 9.76
C ALA A 192 -12.43 -4.07 8.31
N ASN A 193 -11.58 -4.87 7.69
CA ASN A 193 -11.23 -4.75 6.27
C ASN A 193 -11.04 -6.15 5.66
N PHE A 194 -10.93 -6.21 4.33
CA PHE A 194 -10.58 -7.44 3.63
C PHE A 194 -9.15 -7.87 3.96
N ASP A 195 -8.97 -9.17 4.17
CA ASP A 195 -7.66 -9.81 4.21
C ASP A 195 -7.36 -10.31 2.80
N MET A 196 -6.64 -9.48 2.03
CA MET A 196 -6.42 -9.67 0.60
C MET A 196 -5.57 -10.90 0.29
N GLU A 197 -4.66 -11.27 1.19
CA GLU A 197 -3.76 -12.41 1.01
C GLU A 197 -4.50 -13.74 1.12
N ARG A 198 -5.53 -13.76 1.97
CA ARG A 198 -6.35 -14.95 2.23
C ARG A 198 -7.63 -15.01 1.38
N SER A 199 -8.03 -13.89 0.79
CA SER A 199 -9.18 -13.82 -0.11
C SER A 199 -8.82 -14.29 -1.52
N GLY A 200 -9.76 -14.95 -2.21
CA GLY A 200 -9.52 -15.42 -3.57
C GLY A 200 -10.60 -16.35 -4.13
N TRP A 201 -10.40 -16.75 -5.38
CA TRP A 201 -11.33 -17.63 -6.10
C TRP A 201 -10.99 -19.11 -5.91
N ASP A 202 -12.04 -19.93 -5.81
CA ASP A 202 -12.02 -21.40 -5.84
C ASP A 202 -13.09 -21.86 -6.83
N GLY A 203 -12.68 -22.05 -8.09
CA GLY A 203 -13.61 -22.17 -9.22
C GLY A 203 -14.55 -20.97 -9.28
N ASP A 204 -15.85 -21.23 -9.35
CA ASP A 204 -16.90 -20.20 -9.36
C ASP A 204 -17.22 -19.60 -7.98
N ARG A 205 -16.47 -19.96 -6.93
CA ARG A 205 -16.72 -19.48 -5.58
C ARG A 205 -15.68 -18.43 -5.19
N LEU A 206 -16.13 -17.25 -4.80
CA LEU A 206 -15.27 -16.25 -4.20
C LEU A 206 -15.26 -16.45 -2.69
N LYS A 207 -14.09 -16.75 -2.14
CA LYS A 207 -13.80 -16.82 -0.71
C LYS A 207 -13.23 -15.46 -0.27
N ILE A 208 -13.86 -14.84 0.70
CA ILE A 208 -13.43 -13.56 1.27
C ILE A 208 -13.04 -13.80 2.72
N ALA A 209 -11.80 -13.44 3.02
CA ALA A 209 -11.31 -13.30 4.38
C ALA A 209 -11.50 -11.86 4.85
N ILE A 210 -11.97 -11.70 6.08
CA ILE A 210 -12.14 -10.41 6.75
C ILE A 210 -11.24 -10.41 7.97
N LEU A 211 -10.55 -9.32 8.19
CA LEU A 211 -9.75 -9.10 9.37
C LEU A 211 -10.33 -7.92 10.14
N ALA A 212 -10.73 -8.17 11.38
CA ALA A 212 -11.45 -7.21 12.21
C ALA A 212 -10.76 -7.02 13.57
N HIS A 213 -11.03 -5.87 14.17
CA HIS A 213 -10.73 -5.59 15.56
C HIS A 213 -11.55 -6.51 16.47
N GLY A 214 -10.97 -7.00 17.57
CA GLY A 214 -11.59 -8.00 18.45
C GLY A 214 -12.87 -7.54 19.16
N ALA A 215 -13.05 -6.23 19.32
CA ALA A 215 -14.27 -5.64 19.88
C ALA A 215 -15.36 -5.36 18.83
N THR A 216 -15.16 -5.76 17.56
CA THR A 216 -16.13 -5.50 16.48
C THR A 216 -17.40 -6.34 16.68
N SER A 217 -18.57 -5.71 16.63
CA SER A 217 -19.84 -6.46 16.68
C SER A 217 -20.09 -7.18 15.35
N TRP A 218 -20.10 -8.52 15.41
CA TRP A 218 -20.25 -9.38 14.23
C TRP A 218 -21.57 -9.17 13.48
N ASN A 219 -22.65 -8.89 14.23
CA ASN A 219 -23.98 -8.66 13.65
C ASN A 219 -24.06 -7.36 12.84
N ALA A 220 -23.12 -6.44 13.04
CA ALA A 220 -23.04 -5.21 12.27
C ALA A 220 -22.29 -5.39 10.94
N VAL A 221 -21.52 -6.48 10.78
CA VAL A 221 -20.72 -6.73 9.59
C VAL A 221 -21.58 -7.44 8.54
N THR A 222 -21.68 -6.84 7.36
CA THR A 222 -22.34 -7.45 6.21
C THR A 222 -21.41 -7.44 5.01
N LEU A 223 -21.43 -8.53 4.26
CA LEU A 223 -20.61 -8.71 3.07
C LEU A 223 -21.54 -8.94 1.88
N MET A 224 -21.31 -8.18 0.81
CA MET A 224 -22.04 -8.30 -0.44
C MET A 224 -21.08 -8.38 -1.61
N GLY A 225 -21.52 -8.97 -2.70
CA GLY A 225 -20.78 -9.04 -3.95
C GLY A 225 -21.67 -8.68 -5.12
N ARG A 226 -21.06 -8.13 -6.16
CA ARG A 226 -21.68 -7.97 -7.48
C ARG A 226 -20.70 -8.40 -8.54
N ASP A 227 -21.19 -9.07 -9.57
CA ASP A 227 -20.43 -9.37 -10.78
C ASP A 227 -20.13 -8.06 -11.54
N GLY A 228 -18.90 -7.90 -12.04
CA GLY A 228 -18.47 -6.75 -12.85
C GLY A 228 -17.83 -7.17 -14.17
N PRO A 229 -17.64 -6.26 -15.17
CA PRO A 229 -17.75 -4.79 -15.15
C PRO A 229 -18.85 -4.18 -16.06
N LYS A 230 -19.73 -4.98 -16.71
CA LYS A 230 -20.70 -4.45 -17.70
C LYS A 230 -21.92 -3.72 -17.11
N THR A 231 -22.23 -3.94 -15.84
CA THR A 231 -23.29 -3.20 -15.15
C THR A 231 -22.88 -3.00 -13.69
N MET A 232 -22.24 -1.87 -13.38
CA MET A 232 -22.19 -1.33 -12.00
C MET A 232 -23.58 -1.23 -11.34
N ARG A 233 -24.64 -1.38 -12.14
CA ARG A 233 -26.07 -1.42 -11.81
C ARG A 233 -26.63 -2.81 -11.50
N GLY A 234 -25.81 -3.87 -11.51
CA GLY A 234 -26.26 -5.20 -11.11
C GLY A 234 -26.68 -5.23 -9.63
N PRO A 235 -27.67 -6.06 -9.26
CA PRO A 235 -28.09 -6.17 -7.86
C PRO A 235 -26.94 -6.70 -7.00
N LEU A 236 -26.85 -6.20 -5.76
CA LEU A 236 -25.94 -6.74 -4.77
C LEU A 236 -26.45 -8.10 -4.31
N LYS A 237 -25.58 -9.11 -4.39
CA LYS A 237 -25.81 -10.43 -3.83
C LYS A 237 -25.19 -10.48 -2.44
N PRO A 238 -25.94 -10.82 -1.37
CA PRO A 238 -25.32 -11.06 -0.08
C PRO A 238 -24.39 -12.25 -0.19
N PHE A 239 -23.26 -12.17 0.51
CA PHE A 239 -22.48 -13.37 0.75
C PHE A 239 -23.21 -14.29 1.73
N GLY A 240 -22.86 -15.58 1.76
CA GLY A 240 -23.34 -16.51 2.78
C GLY A 240 -22.96 -16.08 4.20
N GLY A 241 -23.34 -16.88 5.20
CA GLY A 241 -22.98 -16.61 6.60
C GLY A 241 -21.50 -16.28 6.77
N ILE A 242 -21.20 -15.32 7.65
CA ILE A 242 -19.82 -14.96 7.99
C ILE A 242 -19.42 -15.83 9.18
N GLU A 243 -18.45 -16.70 8.95
CA GLU A 243 -17.89 -17.59 9.98
C GLU A 243 -16.72 -16.88 10.68
N TRP A 244 -16.90 -16.55 11.96
CA TRP A 244 -15.90 -15.86 12.77
C TRP A 244 -15.00 -16.86 13.49
N ILE A 245 -13.70 -16.60 13.44
CA ILE A 245 -12.65 -17.36 14.10
C ILE A 245 -11.89 -16.38 14.99
N ALA A 246 -11.86 -16.66 16.29
CA ALA A 246 -11.02 -15.91 17.21
C ALA A 246 -9.56 -16.06 16.76
N SER A 247 -8.90 -14.92 16.50
CA SER A 247 -7.45 -14.88 16.30
C SER A 247 -6.78 -14.31 17.55
N GLY A 248 -5.50 -14.60 17.76
CA GLY A 248 -4.74 -14.02 18.87
C GLY A 248 -4.67 -12.49 18.80
N GLU A 249 -4.18 -11.87 19.88
CA GLU A 249 -3.84 -10.43 19.95
C GLU A 249 -5.00 -9.44 19.78
N GLY A 250 -6.22 -9.79 20.23
CA GLY A 250 -7.36 -8.86 20.12
C GLY A 250 -7.78 -8.62 18.66
N LYS A 251 -7.46 -9.54 17.76
CA LYS A 251 -7.91 -9.54 16.36
C LYS A 251 -8.95 -10.64 16.19
N GLN A 252 -9.80 -10.49 15.19
CA GLN A 252 -10.70 -11.56 14.73
C GLN A 252 -10.54 -11.76 13.24
N SER A 253 -10.53 -13.01 12.81
CA SER A 253 -10.62 -13.38 11.39
C SER A 253 -12.01 -13.87 11.10
N ALA A 254 -12.53 -13.56 9.93
CA ALA A 254 -13.79 -14.11 9.45
C ALA A 254 -13.64 -14.59 8.02
N TRP A 255 -14.49 -15.54 7.64
CA TRP A 255 -14.56 -16.03 6.28
C TRP A 255 -15.99 -16.05 5.80
N SER A 256 -16.17 -15.75 4.52
CA SER A 256 -17.42 -16.04 3.84
C SER A 256 -17.14 -16.44 2.41
N CYS A 257 -18.05 -17.22 1.84
CA CYS A 257 -17.89 -17.80 0.53
C CYS A 257 -19.20 -17.75 -0.24
N THR A 258 -19.17 -17.34 -1.50
CA THR A 258 -20.37 -17.27 -2.34
C THR A 258 -20.05 -17.57 -3.79
N SER A 259 -20.98 -18.24 -4.48
CA SER A 259 -20.82 -18.60 -5.88
C SER A 259 -21.26 -17.47 -6.80
N PHE A 260 -20.44 -17.19 -7.81
CA PHE A 260 -20.69 -16.26 -8.92
C PHE A 260 -20.38 -16.98 -10.26
N PRO A 261 -21.27 -17.86 -10.73
CA PRO A 261 -21.04 -18.63 -11.95
C PRO A 261 -20.89 -17.72 -13.17
N GLY A 262 -19.84 -17.93 -13.96
CA GLY A 262 -19.58 -17.15 -15.17
C GLY A 262 -19.00 -15.75 -14.93
N ALA A 263 -18.91 -15.28 -13.68
CA ALA A 263 -18.42 -13.96 -13.36
C ALA A 263 -16.95 -13.78 -13.79
N ARG A 264 -16.65 -12.63 -14.40
CA ARG A 264 -15.28 -12.29 -14.82
C ARG A 264 -14.52 -11.60 -13.71
N ASP A 265 -15.22 -10.84 -12.90
CA ASP A 265 -14.73 -10.22 -11.69
C ASP A 265 -15.91 -10.03 -10.73
N VAL A 266 -15.63 -9.92 -9.44
CA VAL A 266 -16.64 -9.58 -8.45
C VAL A 266 -16.13 -8.42 -7.63
N THR A 267 -16.91 -7.36 -7.52
CA THR A 267 -16.67 -6.33 -6.50
C THR A 267 -17.29 -6.81 -5.19
N ALA A 268 -16.46 -7.11 -4.20
CA ALA A 268 -16.91 -7.32 -2.83
C ALA A 268 -17.07 -5.97 -2.12
N ILE A 269 -18.13 -5.84 -1.32
CA ILE A 269 -18.46 -4.65 -0.54
C ILE A 269 -18.64 -5.09 0.91
N LEU A 270 -17.74 -4.61 1.77
CA LEU A 270 -17.83 -4.79 3.21
C LEU A 270 -18.56 -3.60 3.80
N LYS A 271 -19.60 -3.88 4.60
CA LYS A 271 -20.31 -2.86 5.37
C LYS A 271 -20.26 -3.16 6.86
N ILE A 272 -20.24 -2.11 7.67
CA ILE A 272 -20.22 -2.18 9.13
C ILE A 272 -21.23 -1.17 9.67
N GLY A 273 -22.27 -1.66 10.34
CA GLY A 273 -23.38 -0.82 10.81
C GLY A 273 -24.17 -0.19 9.66
N GLY A 274 -24.23 -0.85 8.49
CA GLY A 274 -24.90 -0.33 7.29
C GLY A 274 -24.06 0.60 6.40
N LEU A 275 -22.94 1.10 6.91
CA LEU A 275 -21.99 1.95 6.19
C LEU A 275 -20.97 1.13 5.42
N VAL A 276 -20.56 1.56 4.25
CA VAL A 276 -19.49 0.91 3.49
C VAL A 276 -18.14 1.17 4.16
N ALA A 277 -17.46 0.10 4.55
CA ALA A 277 -16.12 0.12 5.10
C ALA A 277 -15.05 -0.13 4.02
N SER A 278 -15.34 -0.99 3.05
CA SER A 278 -14.38 -1.33 1.99
C SER A 278 -15.06 -1.82 0.73
N ARG A 279 -14.47 -1.50 -0.43
CA ARG A 279 -14.87 -2.01 -1.74
C ARG A 279 -13.63 -2.51 -2.47
N GLN A 280 -13.71 -3.73 -2.96
CA GLN A 280 -12.55 -4.39 -3.58
C GLN A 280 -12.96 -5.28 -4.75
N PRO A 281 -12.34 -5.13 -5.93
CA PRO A 281 -12.51 -6.04 -7.04
C PRO A 281 -11.67 -7.31 -6.83
N PHE A 282 -12.29 -8.44 -7.13
CA PHE A 282 -11.68 -9.76 -7.18
C PHE A 282 -11.80 -10.30 -8.60
N PRO A 283 -10.83 -10.00 -9.49
CA PRO A 283 -10.81 -10.57 -10.83
C PRO A 283 -10.75 -12.10 -10.78
N HIS A 284 -11.59 -12.76 -11.58
CA HIS A 284 -11.57 -14.22 -11.70
C HIS A 284 -10.28 -14.66 -12.41
N PRO A 285 -9.51 -15.62 -11.86
CA PRO A 285 -8.17 -15.95 -12.32
C PRO A 285 -8.11 -16.57 -13.72
N THR A 286 -9.23 -17.02 -14.28
CA THR A 286 -9.31 -17.60 -15.63
C THR A 286 -10.34 -16.93 -16.54
N ARG A 287 -11.03 -15.88 -16.08
CA ARG A 287 -12.11 -15.23 -16.85
C ARG A 287 -12.01 -13.71 -16.89
N ALA A 288 -11.32 -13.10 -15.93
CA ALA A 288 -11.07 -11.67 -15.96
C ALA A 288 -10.33 -11.30 -17.25
N SER A 289 -10.78 -10.23 -17.89
CA SER A 289 -10.11 -9.69 -19.07
C SER A 289 -8.86 -8.96 -18.63
N ASN A 290 -7.70 -9.30 -19.19
CA ASN A 290 -6.50 -8.51 -18.98
C ASN A 290 -6.53 -7.25 -19.87
N ALA A 291 -6.77 -6.09 -19.25
CA ALA A 291 -6.78 -4.81 -19.97
C ALA A 291 -5.45 -4.52 -20.67
N ARG A 292 -4.32 -4.92 -20.08
CA ARG A 292 -2.98 -4.77 -20.67
C ARG A 292 -2.82 -5.63 -21.91
N TYR A 293 -3.30 -6.87 -21.86
CA TYR A 293 -3.37 -7.76 -23.02
C TYR A 293 -4.18 -7.14 -24.14
N VAL A 294 -5.40 -6.66 -23.86
CA VAL A 294 -6.29 -6.03 -24.86
C VAL A 294 -5.61 -4.81 -25.50
N ALA A 295 -4.91 -3.99 -24.72
CA ALA A 295 -4.23 -2.80 -25.22
C ALA A 295 -3.06 -3.14 -26.17
N ILE A 296 -2.26 -4.16 -25.84
CA ILE A 296 -1.12 -4.57 -26.68
C ILE A 296 -1.60 -5.33 -27.91
N GLU A 297 -2.60 -6.21 -27.78
CA GLU A 297 -3.18 -6.98 -28.88
C GLU A 297 -3.70 -6.09 -30.03
N LYS A 298 -4.12 -4.86 -29.72
CA LYS A 298 -4.51 -3.87 -30.74
C LYS A 298 -3.39 -3.49 -31.70
N ASN A 299 -2.13 -3.56 -31.27
CA ASN A 299 -0.95 -3.19 -32.05
C ASN A 299 -0.11 -4.41 -32.49
N ASP A 300 -0.28 -5.54 -31.81
CA ASP A 300 0.34 -6.83 -32.13
C ASP A 300 -0.74 -7.93 -32.08
N PRO A 301 -1.47 -8.18 -33.18
CA PRO A 301 -2.56 -9.15 -33.20
C PRO A 301 -2.09 -10.54 -32.76
N GLU A 302 -2.83 -11.12 -31.79
CA GLU A 302 -2.46 -12.38 -31.12
C GLU A 302 -1.08 -12.37 -30.45
N LEU A 303 -0.50 -11.17 -30.26
CA LEU A 303 0.84 -10.94 -29.73
C LEU A 303 1.96 -11.70 -30.48
N LYS A 304 1.81 -11.89 -31.81
CA LYS A 304 2.74 -12.71 -32.62
C LYS A 304 4.16 -12.19 -32.61
N LYS A 305 4.38 -10.87 -32.68
CA LYS A 305 5.73 -10.30 -32.64
C LYS A 305 6.35 -10.52 -31.26
N LEU A 306 5.60 -10.28 -30.20
CA LEU A 306 6.08 -10.49 -28.84
C LEU A 306 6.41 -11.96 -28.58
N GLN A 307 5.57 -12.89 -29.04
CA GLN A 307 5.81 -14.33 -28.92
C GLN A 307 7.10 -14.74 -29.65
N LEU A 308 7.31 -14.23 -30.87
CA LEU A 308 8.52 -14.49 -31.65
C LEU A 308 9.78 -14.08 -30.86
N LEU A 309 9.76 -12.88 -30.27
CA LEU A 309 10.87 -12.35 -29.49
C LEU A 309 11.14 -13.13 -28.19
N LEU A 310 10.09 -13.65 -27.54
CA LEU A 310 10.23 -14.40 -26.30
C LEU A 310 10.69 -15.85 -26.50
N LEU A 311 10.21 -16.52 -27.55
CA LEU A 311 10.27 -17.99 -27.63
C LEU A 311 11.23 -18.52 -28.70
N THR A 312 11.76 -17.65 -29.56
CA THR A 312 12.62 -18.05 -30.69
C THR A 312 14.09 -17.75 -30.37
N PRO A 313 14.98 -18.75 -30.25
CA PRO A 313 16.41 -18.53 -30.04
C PRO A 313 17.04 -17.62 -31.11
N GLY A 314 18.16 -16.99 -30.78
CA GLY A 314 18.90 -16.13 -31.71
C GLY A 314 18.39 -14.69 -31.81
N GLN A 315 17.51 -14.26 -30.90
CA GLN A 315 17.15 -12.84 -30.80
C GLN A 315 18.34 -11.98 -30.37
N GLU A 316 18.34 -10.74 -30.83
CA GLU A 316 19.15 -9.68 -30.26
C GLU A 316 18.82 -9.51 -28.77
N ALA A 317 19.85 -9.51 -27.90
CA ALA A 317 19.68 -9.49 -26.44
C ALA A 317 18.75 -8.35 -25.97
N ARG A 318 18.92 -7.14 -26.52
CA ARG A 318 18.08 -5.98 -26.19
C ARG A 318 16.60 -6.18 -26.54
N ARG A 319 16.30 -6.88 -27.64
CA ARG A 319 14.91 -7.17 -28.02
C ARG A 319 14.30 -8.23 -27.11
N PHE A 320 15.09 -9.21 -26.69
CA PHE A 320 14.66 -10.19 -25.69
C PHE A 320 14.35 -9.53 -24.35
N GLU A 321 15.19 -8.62 -23.87
CA GLU A 321 14.94 -7.80 -22.66
C GLU A 321 13.63 -7.02 -22.76
N GLN A 322 13.40 -6.31 -23.87
CA GLN A 322 12.15 -5.60 -24.11
C GLN A 322 10.93 -6.53 -24.12
N ALA A 323 11.09 -7.72 -24.69
CA ALA A 323 10.03 -8.73 -24.75
C ALA A 323 9.72 -9.30 -23.37
N VAL A 324 10.73 -9.59 -22.54
CA VAL A 324 10.55 -10.01 -21.15
C VAL A 324 9.88 -8.91 -20.33
N ALA A 325 10.27 -7.65 -20.50
CA ALA A 325 9.59 -6.52 -19.86
C ALA A 325 8.11 -6.44 -20.26
N ALA A 326 7.79 -6.59 -21.54
CA ALA A 326 6.40 -6.62 -22.01
C ALA A 326 5.61 -7.82 -21.46
N LEU A 327 6.23 -9.00 -21.35
CA LEU A 327 5.64 -10.16 -20.67
C LEU A 327 5.30 -9.83 -19.22
N LEU A 328 6.25 -9.29 -18.45
CA LEU A 328 6.03 -8.93 -17.05
C LEU A 328 4.93 -7.86 -16.90
N PHE A 329 4.89 -6.88 -17.80
CA PHE A 329 3.79 -5.92 -17.86
C PHE A 329 2.45 -6.62 -18.12
N LEU A 330 2.37 -7.54 -19.08
CA LEU A 330 1.17 -8.33 -19.32
C LEU A 330 0.76 -9.16 -18.10
N ARG A 331 1.73 -9.63 -17.30
CA ARG A 331 1.49 -10.38 -16.06
C ARG A 331 1.06 -9.53 -14.87
N GLY A 332 0.97 -8.21 -15.01
CA GLY A 332 0.45 -7.30 -13.99
C GLY A 332 1.52 -6.55 -13.19
N PHE A 333 2.81 -6.81 -13.43
CA PHE A 333 3.92 -6.07 -12.81
C PHE A 333 4.12 -4.68 -13.44
N ASN A 334 4.88 -3.81 -12.80
CA ASN A 334 5.24 -2.49 -13.32
C ASN A 334 6.74 -2.46 -13.69
N PRO A 335 7.13 -2.96 -14.87
CA PRO A 335 8.53 -3.03 -15.28
C PRO A 335 9.04 -1.68 -15.78
N GLY A 336 10.26 -1.34 -15.36
CA GLY A 336 11.10 -0.29 -15.91
C GLY A 336 12.34 -0.89 -16.56
N LEU A 337 12.57 -0.55 -17.83
CA LEU A 337 13.81 -0.85 -18.52
C LEU A 337 14.87 0.14 -18.08
N SER A 338 16.07 -0.34 -17.78
CA SER A 338 17.15 0.56 -17.42
C SER A 338 17.84 1.17 -18.64
N MET A 339 18.28 2.42 -18.48
CA MET A 339 19.11 3.13 -19.44
C MET A 339 20.61 2.98 -19.16
N ASN A 340 20.97 2.47 -17.97
CA ASN A 340 22.35 2.33 -17.52
C ASN A 340 22.88 0.92 -17.77
N THR A 341 24.13 0.79 -18.18
CA THR A 341 24.78 -0.52 -18.40
C THR A 341 25.15 -1.23 -17.10
N ASP A 342 25.24 -0.50 -15.98
CA ASP A 342 25.60 -1.06 -14.67
C ASP A 342 24.40 -1.45 -13.78
N SER A 343 23.18 -1.22 -14.23
CA SER A 343 21.96 -1.67 -13.55
C SER A 343 21.49 -3.03 -14.06
N ALA A 344 20.48 -3.60 -13.39
CA ALA A 344 19.74 -4.73 -13.95
C ALA A 344 19.06 -4.35 -15.27
N ASP A 345 18.87 -5.32 -16.15
CA ASP A 345 18.21 -5.09 -17.46
C ASP A 345 16.77 -4.57 -17.25
N ILE A 346 16.06 -5.15 -16.29
CA ILE A 346 14.72 -4.75 -15.88
C ILE A 346 14.67 -4.63 -14.35
N VAL A 347 14.08 -3.54 -13.88
CA VAL A 347 13.67 -3.35 -12.49
C VAL A 347 12.15 -3.29 -12.48
N MET A 348 11.48 -4.04 -11.62
CA MET A 348 10.02 -4.00 -11.56
C MET A 348 9.48 -4.00 -10.15
N THR A 349 8.28 -3.45 -10.00
CA THR A 349 7.50 -3.53 -8.77
C THR A 349 6.20 -4.30 -8.97
N THR A 350 5.76 -4.97 -7.91
CA THR A 350 4.37 -5.44 -7.78
C THR A 350 3.45 -4.26 -7.46
N PRO A 351 2.13 -4.36 -7.69
CA PRO A 351 1.18 -3.37 -7.21
C PRO A 351 1.28 -3.10 -5.69
N GLY A 352 1.64 -4.10 -4.89
CA GLY A 352 1.92 -3.96 -3.45
C GLY A 352 3.28 -3.35 -3.10
N GLY A 353 4.08 -2.91 -4.07
CA GLY A 353 5.34 -2.19 -3.83
C GLY A 353 6.57 -3.06 -3.57
N ARG A 354 6.47 -4.38 -3.74
CA ARG A 354 7.62 -5.31 -3.64
C ARG A 354 8.50 -5.26 -4.88
N TRP A 355 9.81 -5.47 -4.74
CA TRP A 355 10.80 -5.21 -5.78
C TRP A 355 11.40 -6.49 -6.37
N MET A 356 11.49 -6.55 -7.70
CA MET A 356 12.23 -7.60 -8.39
C MET A 356 13.25 -7.03 -9.37
N LEU A 357 14.46 -7.57 -9.33
CA LEU A 357 15.52 -7.29 -10.30
C LEU A 357 15.61 -8.46 -11.29
N VAL A 358 15.62 -8.15 -12.58
CA VAL A 358 15.62 -9.16 -13.63
C VAL A 358 16.80 -8.93 -14.58
N GLU A 359 17.61 -9.97 -14.75
CA GLU A 359 18.61 -10.07 -15.83
C GLU A 359 18.08 -11.00 -16.91
N CYS A 360 18.24 -10.61 -18.18
CA CYS A 360 17.90 -11.43 -19.32
C CYS A 360 19.17 -11.95 -20.00
N SER A 361 19.19 -13.21 -20.40
CA SER A 361 20.31 -13.79 -21.14
C SER A 361 19.84 -14.62 -22.33
N VAL A 362 20.49 -14.42 -23.47
CA VAL A 362 20.28 -15.24 -24.67
C VAL A 362 21.32 -16.35 -24.83
N THR A 363 22.40 -16.34 -24.03
CA THR A 363 23.47 -17.35 -24.04
C THR A 363 23.80 -17.86 -22.64
N LEU A 364 24.43 -19.03 -22.53
CA LEU A 364 24.84 -19.62 -21.24
C LEU A 364 26.01 -18.86 -20.60
N ASP A 365 26.97 -18.43 -21.41
CA ASP A 365 28.16 -17.71 -20.92
C ASP A 365 27.80 -16.35 -20.33
N ASP A 366 26.86 -15.64 -20.97
CA ASP A 366 26.35 -14.37 -20.46
C ASP A 366 25.54 -14.59 -19.18
N ALA A 367 24.77 -15.68 -19.08
CA ALA A 367 23.98 -15.99 -17.89
C ALA A 367 24.87 -16.14 -16.65
N ARG A 368 26.02 -16.82 -16.77
CA ARG A 368 27.00 -16.97 -15.69
C ARG A 368 27.63 -15.64 -15.26
N LYS A 369 27.99 -14.79 -16.22
CA LYS A 369 28.57 -13.45 -15.93
C LYS A 369 27.54 -12.50 -15.30
N LYS A 370 26.29 -12.55 -15.77
CA LYS A 370 25.19 -11.72 -15.26
C LYS A 370 24.78 -12.12 -13.84
N PHE A 371 24.85 -13.41 -13.51
CA PHE A 371 24.51 -13.90 -12.18
C PHE A 371 25.25 -13.18 -11.04
N SER A 372 26.60 -13.17 -11.03
CA SER A 372 27.35 -12.57 -9.93
C SER A 372 27.08 -11.06 -9.79
N LYS A 373 26.81 -10.39 -10.92
CA LYS A 373 26.40 -8.99 -10.94
C LYS A 373 25.01 -8.81 -10.34
N LEU A 374 24.06 -9.68 -10.67
CA LEU A 374 22.69 -9.65 -10.17
C LEU A 374 22.65 -9.81 -8.65
N VAL A 375 23.41 -10.74 -8.07
CA VAL A 375 23.52 -10.91 -6.61
C VAL A 375 24.00 -9.61 -5.95
N ARG A 376 25.06 -9.00 -6.49
CA ARG A 376 25.59 -7.72 -5.98
C ARG A 376 24.58 -6.57 -6.14
N ARG A 377 23.88 -6.50 -7.26
CA ARG A 377 22.85 -5.48 -7.53
C ARG A 377 21.68 -5.62 -6.57
N ARG A 378 21.24 -6.85 -6.28
CA ARG A 378 20.19 -7.13 -5.29
C ARG A 378 20.57 -6.61 -3.91
N ALA A 379 21.78 -6.92 -3.43
CA ALA A 379 22.26 -6.44 -2.14
C ALA A 379 22.28 -4.90 -2.08
N LYS A 380 22.82 -4.23 -3.11
CA LYS A 380 22.82 -2.76 -3.16
C LYS A 380 21.42 -2.15 -3.13
N VAL A 381 20.46 -2.72 -3.86
CA VAL A 381 19.08 -2.22 -3.88
C VAL A 381 18.40 -2.50 -2.55
N PHE A 382 18.63 -3.68 -1.95
CA PHE A 382 18.14 -4.02 -0.62
C PHE A 382 18.61 -3.00 0.43
N ASP A 383 19.91 -2.72 0.47
CA ASP A 383 20.50 -1.77 1.40
C ASP A 383 19.92 -0.37 1.19
N ALA A 384 19.83 0.10 -0.07
CA ALA A 384 19.26 1.41 -0.38
C ALA A 384 17.78 1.54 0.00
N LEU A 385 16.97 0.49 -0.20
CA LEU A 385 15.55 0.49 0.19
C LEU A 385 15.40 0.48 1.71
N LYS A 386 16.24 -0.29 2.41
CA LYS A 386 16.28 -0.34 3.87
C LYS A 386 16.67 1.01 4.47
N ASP A 387 17.69 1.67 3.91
CA ASP A 387 18.14 3.00 4.33
C ASP A 387 17.07 4.09 4.06
N SER A 388 16.18 3.85 3.10
CA SER A 388 15.08 4.75 2.74
C SER A 388 13.76 4.40 3.43
N SER A 389 13.73 3.50 4.41
CA SER A 389 12.49 3.03 5.09
C SER A 389 11.41 2.47 4.15
N HIS A 390 11.80 1.96 2.98
CA HIS A 390 10.89 1.25 2.08
C HIS A 390 10.90 -0.26 2.37
N SER A 391 9.93 -1.00 1.82
CA SER A 391 9.97 -2.46 1.85
C SER A 391 11.29 -2.96 1.27
N SER A 392 12.07 -3.66 2.09
CA SER A 392 13.34 -4.25 1.70
C SER A 392 13.17 -5.63 1.05
N GLU A 393 11.96 -6.04 0.69
CA GLU A 393 11.74 -7.30 -0.03
C GLU A 393 12.20 -7.18 -1.48
N VAL A 394 13.39 -7.70 -1.77
CA VAL A 394 13.99 -7.71 -3.11
C VAL A 394 14.29 -9.13 -3.57
N VAL A 395 13.64 -9.56 -4.64
CA VAL A 395 13.91 -10.83 -5.32
C VAL A 395 14.77 -10.57 -6.56
N ALA A 396 15.72 -11.47 -6.82
CA ALA A 396 16.47 -11.48 -8.08
C ALA A 396 15.99 -12.62 -8.98
N CYS A 397 15.82 -12.35 -10.27
CA CYS A 397 15.45 -13.33 -11.27
C CYS A 397 16.41 -13.25 -12.47
N LEU A 398 16.92 -14.40 -12.92
CA LEU A 398 17.67 -14.56 -14.15
C LEU A 398 16.77 -15.24 -15.16
N VAL A 399 16.43 -14.56 -16.24
CA VAL A 399 15.57 -15.06 -17.32
C VAL A 399 16.43 -15.44 -18.51
N CYS A 400 16.29 -16.67 -19.00
CA CYS A 400 17.06 -17.18 -20.13
C CYS A 400 16.16 -17.83 -21.18
N ILE A 401 16.44 -17.55 -22.45
CA ILE A 401 15.71 -18.17 -23.59
C ILE A 401 16.12 -19.64 -23.83
N LEU A 402 17.13 -20.14 -23.11
CA LEU A 402 17.61 -21.50 -23.25
C LEU A 402 16.68 -22.50 -22.52
N PRO A 403 16.45 -23.69 -23.10
CA PRO A 403 15.79 -24.80 -22.41
C PRO A 403 16.52 -25.19 -21.13
N GLY A 404 15.77 -25.64 -20.11
CA GLY A 404 16.34 -25.99 -18.81
C GLY A 404 17.43 -27.08 -18.86
N ASN A 405 17.33 -28.02 -19.81
CA ASN A 405 18.36 -29.06 -19.99
C ASN A 405 19.67 -28.55 -20.62
N GLN A 406 19.69 -27.34 -21.19
CA GLN A 406 20.88 -26.69 -21.75
C GLN A 406 21.54 -25.72 -20.76
N VAL A 407 20.83 -25.36 -19.70
CA VAL A 407 21.37 -24.53 -18.62
C VAL A 407 22.05 -25.47 -17.63
N ALA A 408 23.36 -25.71 -17.82
CA ALA A 408 24.15 -26.63 -17.00
C ALA A 408 24.02 -26.31 -15.49
N ASN A 409 23.29 -27.17 -14.77
CA ASN A 409 22.90 -27.12 -13.35
C ASN A 409 23.54 -26.00 -12.50
N PRO A 410 23.01 -24.77 -12.54
CA PRO A 410 23.33 -23.74 -11.58
C PRO A 410 22.27 -23.68 -10.47
N SER A 411 21.28 -24.59 -10.44
CA SER A 411 20.11 -24.47 -9.55
C SER A 411 20.51 -24.32 -8.10
N ASP A 412 21.45 -25.13 -7.61
CA ASP A 412 21.85 -25.10 -6.19
C ASP A 412 22.65 -23.85 -5.86
N TYR A 413 23.47 -23.39 -6.81
CA TYR A 413 24.25 -22.15 -6.67
C TYR A 413 23.36 -20.90 -6.74
N LEU A 414 22.42 -20.84 -7.68
CA LEU A 414 21.43 -19.77 -7.81
C LEU A 414 20.54 -19.70 -6.56
N ARG A 415 20.06 -20.86 -6.08
CA ARG A 415 19.26 -20.99 -4.86
C ARG A 415 20.02 -20.50 -3.62
N LYS A 416 21.29 -20.89 -3.46
CA LYS A 416 22.15 -20.43 -2.35
C LYS A 416 22.25 -18.89 -2.29
N HIS A 417 22.19 -18.22 -3.42
CA HIS A 417 22.31 -16.76 -3.52
C HIS A 417 20.96 -16.04 -3.69
N GLU A 418 19.87 -16.76 -3.45
CA GLU A 418 18.52 -16.25 -3.53
C GLU A 418 18.12 -15.68 -4.91
N VAL A 419 18.54 -16.36 -5.98
CA VAL A 419 18.22 -15.98 -7.36
C VAL A 419 17.31 -17.05 -7.99
N GLN A 420 16.15 -16.61 -8.48
CA GLN A 420 15.26 -17.44 -9.29
C GLN A 420 15.80 -17.54 -10.72
N LEU A 421 15.80 -18.73 -11.31
CA LEU A 421 16.04 -18.92 -12.75
C LEU A 421 14.71 -19.16 -13.45
N TRP A 422 14.47 -18.43 -14.54
CA TRP A 422 13.42 -18.72 -15.52
C TRP A 422 14.07 -19.20 -16.81
N THR A 423 13.80 -20.43 -17.18
CA THR A 423 14.23 -21.02 -18.46
C THR A 423 13.18 -20.73 -19.54
N LYS A 424 13.43 -21.23 -20.76
CA LYS A 424 12.44 -21.17 -21.84
C LYS A 424 11.07 -21.71 -21.41
N GLU A 425 11.03 -22.85 -20.71
CA GLU A 425 9.80 -23.49 -20.26
C GLU A 425 9.03 -22.62 -19.26
N ASP A 426 9.76 -21.89 -18.38
CA ASP A 426 9.15 -20.94 -17.46
C ASP A 426 8.56 -19.73 -18.20
N VAL A 427 9.27 -19.20 -19.20
CA VAL A 427 8.78 -18.10 -20.06
C VAL A 427 7.53 -18.55 -20.83
N GLU A 428 7.50 -19.78 -21.36
CA GLU A 428 6.32 -20.35 -22.02
C GLU A 428 5.14 -20.52 -21.05
N ARG A 429 5.41 -20.96 -19.82
CA ARG A 429 4.39 -21.05 -18.77
C ARG A 429 3.81 -19.67 -18.46
N GLU A 430 4.63 -18.67 -18.20
CA GLU A 430 4.16 -17.31 -17.93
C GLU A 430 3.42 -16.70 -19.14
N TRP A 431 3.91 -16.99 -20.35
CA TRP A 431 3.23 -16.60 -21.59
C TRP A 431 1.81 -17.16 -21.68
N SER A 432 1.59 -18.43 -21.32
CA SER A 432 0.26 -19.05 -21.36
C SER A 432 -0.76 -18.34 -20.46
N LEU A 433 -0.29 -17.58 -19.47
CA LEU A 433 -1.09 -16.90 -18.49
C LEU A 433 -1.27 -15.40 -18.79
N VAL A 434 -0.78 -14.86 -19.92
CA VAL A 434 -0.91 -13.42 -20.23
C VAL A 434 -2.35 -12.96 -20.43
N ARG A 435 -3.26 -13.86 -20.82
CA ARG A 435 -4.70 -13.53 -20.92
C ARG A 435 -5.33 -13.36 -19.54
N HIS A 436 -4.79 -14.04 -18.53
CA HIS A 436 -5.28 -14.04 -17.16
C HIS A 436 -4.09 -13.91 -16.17
N PRO A 437 -3.60 -12.68 -15.94
CA PRO A 437 -2.32 -12.39 -15.28
C PRO A 437 -2.14 -12.95 -13.86
N GLY A 438 -3.20 -13.45 -13.22
CA GLY A 438 -3.17 -13.80 -11.80
C GLY A 438 -2.93 -12.56 -10.94
N TYR A 439 -2.36 -12.75 -9.75
CA TYR A 439 -2.02 -11.68 -8.82
C TYR A 439 -0.48 -11.56 -8.70
N PRO A 440 0.13 -10.46 -9.18
CA PRO A 440 1.60 -10.30 -9.18
C PRO A 440 2.22 -10.38 -7.79
N ASP A 441 1.57 -9.82 -6.77
CA ASP A 441 2.00 -9.90 -5.38
C ASP A 441 2.09 -11.34 -4.86
N LYS A 442 1.11 -12.18 -5.21
CA LYS A 442 1.12 -13.59 -4.83
C LYS A 442 2.25 -14.34 -5.54
N GLN A 443 2.43 -14.11 -6.83
CA GLN A 443 3.53 -14.70 -7.60
C GLN A 443 4.89 -14.30 -7.03
N PHE A 444 5.04 -13.04 -6.63
CA PHE A 444 6.24 -12.58 -5.96
C PHE A 444 6.52 -13.35 -4.68
N LEU A 445 5.52 -13.51 -3.81
CA LEU A 445 5.65 -14.27 -2.56
C LEU A 445 5.97 -15.74 -2.81
N GLU A 446 5.37 -16.35 -3.82
CA GLU A 446 5.68 -17.73 -4.23
C GLU A 446 7.14 -17.88 -4.68
N ILE A 447 7.64 -16.93 -5.47
CA ILE A 447 9.05 -16.91 -5.88
C ILE A 447 9.97 -16.67 -4.67
N ALA A 448 9.68 -15.66 -3.84
CA ALA A 448 10.45 -15.34 -2.65
C ALA A 448 10.54 -16.54 -1.70
N LYS A 449 9.42 -17.22 -1.48
CA LYS A 449 9.36 -18.44 -0.68
C LYS A 449 10.16 -19.58 -1.29
N ALA A 450 9.96 -19.88 -2.58
CA ALA A 450 10.68 -20.96 -3.27
C ALA A 450 12.20 -20.76 -3.21
N VAL A 451 12.63 -19.50 -3.29
CA VAL A 451 14.02 -19.09 -3.18
C VAL A 451 14.55 -19.25 -1.74
N SER A 452 13.78 -18.82 -0.73
CA SER A 452 14.16 -18.93 0.69
C SER A 452 14.19 -20.38 1.19
N ASP A 453 13.16 -21.17 0.89
CA ASP A 453 13.08 -22.59 1.26
C ASP A 453 14.29 -23.36 0.71
N ALA A 454 14.70 -23.06 -0.52
CA ALA A 454 15.85 -23.67 -1.15
C ALA A 454 17.21 -23.26 -0.55
N ALA A 455 17.32 -22.04 -0.03
CA ALA A 455 18.52 -21.59 0.69
C ALA A 455 18.64 -22.31 2.05
N SER A 456 17.51 -22.51 2.75
CA SER A 456 17.49 -23.16 4.07
C SER A 456 17.86 -24.66 4.06
N LEU A 457 17.53 -25.38 2.99
CA LEU A 457 17.83 -26.81 2.82
C LEU A 457 19.32 -27.10 2.55
N ASN A 458 20.11 -26.08 2.21
CA ASN A 458 21.51 -26.22 1.81
C ASN A 458 22.51 -25.69 2.84
N LEU A 459 22.05 -25.39 4.07
CA LEU A 459 22.97 -25.19 5.18
C LEU A 459 23.57 -26.55 5.54
N PRO A 460 24.90 -26.74 5.43
CA PRO A 460 25.52 -27.96 5.94
C PRO A 460 25.19 -28.10 7.44
N PRO A 461 25.06 -29.33 7.97
CA PRO A 461 24.95 -29.52 9.41
C PRO A 461 26.12 -28.75 10.06
N SER A 462 25.81 -27.91 11.05
CA SER A 462 26.77 -27.09 11.76
C SER A 462 27.83 -27.98 12.42
N GLY A 463 28.91 -28.28 11.69
CA GLY A 463 29.95 -29.22 12.10
C GLY A 463 30.58 -29.96 10.92
N GLY A 464 31.42 -29.28 10.14
CA GLY A 464 32.25 -29.90 9.11
C GLY A 464 33.20 -28.87 8.52
N GLU A 465 34.50 -29.17 8.59
CA GLU A 465 35.62 -28.30 8.22
C GLU A 465 35.50 -27.70 6.81
N ASP A 466 35.97 -26.46 6.67
CA ASP A 466 35.94 -25.64 5.46
C ASP A 466 36.83 -26.27 4.36
N PRO A 467 36.29 -26.69 3.19
CA PRO A 467 37.08 -27.37 2.16
C PRO A 467 37.86 -26.40 1.25
N PHE A 468 37.94 -25.12 1.59
CA PHE A 468 38.66 -24.12 0.80
C PHE A 468 39.80 -23.45 1.60
N ASP A 469 40.72 -24.27 2.09
CA ASP A 469 42.10 -23.83 2.36
C ASP A 469 42.94 -24.13 1.11
N ILE A 470 43.07 -23.13 0.23
CA ILE A 470 44.09 -23.12 -0.83
C ILE A 470 45.07 -22.02 -0.47
N SER A 471 46.10 -22.40 0.28
CA SER A 471 47.32 -21.63 0.44
C SER A 471 48.06 -21.50 -0.89
N ILE A 472 48.41 -20.27 -1.27
CA ILE A 472 49.46 -19.95 -2.27
C ILE A 472 50.82 -20.20 -1.64
#